data_AF-A0A838TJN3-F1
#
_entry.id   AF-A0A838TJN3-F1
#
_cell.length_a   1.000
_cell.length_b   1.000
_cell.length_c   1.000
_cell.angle_alpha   90.00
_cell.angle_beta   90.00
_cell.angle_gamma   90.00
#
_symmetry.space_group_name_H-M   'P 1'
#
loop_
_entity.id
_entity.type
_entity.pdbx_description
1 polymer ?
#
loop_
_entity_poly.entity_id
_entity_poly.type
_entity_poly.pdbx_seq_one_letter_code
_entity_poly.pdbx_strand_id
1 'polypeptide(L)'
;KAFYTNDKSLADKAFEVAYEDIKTAFEFYLKNYNNNRPIIIASHSQGTLHAGKLLKEFFENKPLQQRLICAYIIGLPVFTDYFQTLQPCKDSTATGCFIGWRTFEEGYVPEFVLNEKQKAIVTNPLTWTLSVEPAASDLNKGGILKDFNKVIPGLVHAQVHENVLWVNKPQFFGNVLLTMKNYHIADYNLFYMNIRENVATRVNSFLKNRK
;
A
#
# COMPACT_ATOMS: atom_id res chain seq x y z
N LYS A 1 15.71 -11.74 -12.96
CA LYS A 1 14.80 -10.96 -12.07
C LYS A 1 15.22 -11.19 -10.62
N ALA A 2 15.50 -10.15 -9.84
CA ALA A 2 16.08 -10.27 -8.50
C ALA A 2 15.24 -11.10 -7.50
N PHE A 3 13.91 -11.08 -7.62
CA PHE A 3 13.02 -11.93 -6.79
C PHE A 3 13.04 -13.43 -7.10
N TYR A 4 13.60 -13.83 -8.24
CA TYR A 4 13.49 -15.20 -8.75
C TYR A 4 14.86 -15.86 -8.96
N THR A 5 15.92 -15.24 -8.47
CA THR A 5 17.25 -15.86 -8.47
C THR A 5 17.47 -16.64 -7.18
N ASN A 6 18.12 -17.79 -7.28
CA ASN A 6 18.56 -18.56 -6.12
C ASN A 6 19.81 -17.94 -5.46
N ASP A 7 20.49 -17.03 -6.15
CA ASP A 7 21.61 -16.27 -5.62
C ASP A 7 21.11 -15.03 -4.86
N LYS A 8 20.95 -15.19 -3.55
CA LYS A 8 20.50 -14.12 -2.65
C LYS A 8 21.45 -12.93 -2.63
N SER A 9 22.78 -13.15 -2.70
CA SER A 9 23.75 -12.05 -2.68
C SER A 9 23.64 -11.18 -3.92
N LEU A 10 23.45 -11.79 -5.10
CA LEU A 10 23.20 -11.04 -6.32
C LEU A 10 21.86 -10.31 -6.29
N ALA A 11 20.82 -10.92 -5.73
CA ALA A 11 19.52 -10.26 -5.55
C ALA A 11 19.65 -9.01 -4.67
N ASP A 12 20.32 -9.14 -3.52
CA ASP A 12 20.51 -8.05 -2.56
C ASP A 12 21.28 -6.89 -3.21
N LYS A 13 22.40 -7.19 -3.90
CA LYS A 13 23.16 -6.18 -4.64
C LYS A 13 22.30 -5.46 -5.69
N ALA A 14 21.43 -6.18 -6.40
CA ALA A 14 20.54 -5.58 -7.38
C ALA A 14 19.47 -4.67 -6.73
N PHE A 15 18.92 -5.06 -5.59
CA PHE A 15 17.99 -4.21 -4.83
C PHE A 15 18.68 -2.97 -4.25
N GLU A 16 19.92 -3.10 -3.80
CA GLU A 16 20.71 -1.96 -3.30
C GLU A 16 20.99 -0.95 -4.40
N VAL A 17 21.43 -1.40 -5.59
CA VAL A 17 21.61 -0.50 -6.74
C VAL A 17 20.31 0.22 -7.11
N ALA A 18 19.19 -0.50 -7.16
CA ALA A 18 17.89 0.10 -7.45
C ALA A 18 17.44 1.10 -6.36
N TYR A 19 17.74 0.82 -5.10
CA TYR A 19 17.45 1.73 -4.00
C TYR A 19 18.29 3.01 -4.07
N GLU A 20 19.58 2.91 -4.36
CA GLU A 20 20.46 4.08 -4.46
C GLU A 20 20.00 5.06 -5.55
N ASP A 21 19.47 4.56 -6.66
CA ASP A 21 18.87 5.41 -7.70
C ASP A 21 17.61 6.15 -7.18
N ILE A 22 16.71 5.43 -6.49
CA ILE A 22 15.51 6.02 -5.86
C ILE A 22 15.90 7.08 -4.83
N LYS A 23 16.88 6.78 -3.98
CA LYS A 23 17.39 7.71 -2.97
C LYS A 23 17.95 8.97 -3.61
N THR A 24 18.83 8.82 -4.61
CA THR A 24 19.44 9.94 -5.33
C THR A 24 18.37 10.83 -5.96
N ALA A 25 17.36 10.23 -6.61
CA ALA A 25 16.24 10.96 -7.17
C ALA A 25 15.39 11.69 -6.11
N PHE A 26 15.16 11.06 -4.96
CA PHE A 26 14.42 11.66 -3.85
C PHE A 26 15.16 12.84 -3.23
N GLU A 27 16.47 12.72 -2.98
CA GLU A 27 17.32 13.81 -2.50
C GLU A 27 17.34 14.98 -3.50
N PHE A 28 17.45 14.68 -4.79
CA PHE A 28 17.38 15.68 -5.84
C PHE A 28 16.03 16.41 -5.85
N TYR A 29 14.92 15.67 -5.72
CA TYR A 29 13.58 16.25 -5.59
C TYR A 29 13.48 17.16 -4.37
N LEU A 30 13.95 16.71 -3.19
CA LEU A 30 13.91 17.48 -1.96
C LEU A 30 14.67 18.80 -2.10
N LYS A 31 15.86 18.76 -2.72
CA LYS A 31 16.73 19.93 -2.90
C LYS A 31 16.19 20.91 -3.94
N ASN A 32 15.69 20.43 -5.07
CA ASN A 32 15.46 21.28 -6.25
C ASN A 32 13.98 21.59 -6.51
N TYR A 33 13.05 20.74 -6.06
CA TYR A 33 11.65 20.82 -6.48
C TYR A 33 10.64 20.78 -5.34
N ASN A 34 10.97 20.23 -4.17
CA ASN A 34 9.97 20.01 -3.13
C ASN A 34 9.41 21.33 -2.58
N ASN A 35 10.24 22.38 -2.44
CA ASN A 35 9.83 23.71 -1.96
C ASN A 35 8.99 23.63 -0.67
N ASN A 36 9.42 22.78 0.28
CA ASN A 36 8.74 22.52 1.55
C ASN A 36 7.30 21.99 1.45
N ARG A 37 6.88 21.48 0.28
CA ARG A 37 5.59 20.83 0.10
C ARG A 37 5.49 19.56 0.96
N PRO A 38 4.27 19.22 1.42
CA PRO A 38 4.02 17.95 2.06
C PRO A 38 4.14 16.79 1.05
N ILE A 39 4.45 15.59 1.55
CA ILE A 39 4.88 14.45 0.75
C ILE A 39 3.92 13.29 0.95
N ILE A 40 3.56 12.63 -0.15
CA ILE A 40 2.96 11.29 -0.17
C ILE A 40 3.99 10.36 -0.79
N ILE A 41 4.21 9.21 -0.16
CA ILE A 41 4.97 8.10 -0.75
C ILE A 41 3.95 7.08 -1.24
N ALA A 42 4.07 6.66 -2.49
CA ALA A 42 3.21 5.61 -3.06
C ALA A 42 4.10 4.58 -3.75
N SER A 43 3.84 3.30 -3.47
CA SER A 43 4.55 2.20 -4.09
C SER A 43 3.66 0.98 -4.24
N HIS A 44 4.13 0.03 -5.06
CA HIS A 44 3.49 -1.26 -5.24
C HIS A 44 4.55 -2.35 -5.38
N SER A 45 4.25 -3.55 -4.86
CA SER A 45 5.08 -4.73 -5.02
C SER A 45 6.53 -4.46 -4.59
N GLN A 46 7.52 -4.70 -5.47
CA GLN A 46 8.92 -4.39 -5.21
C GLN A 46 9.17 -2.97 -4.68
N GLY A 47 8.41 -1.99 -5.15
CA GLY A 47 8.54 -0.60 -4.70
C GLY A 47 8.26 -0.44 -3.21
N THR A 48 7.52 -1.36 -2.57
CA THR A 48 7.27 -1.36 -1.12
C THR A 48 8.52 -1.63 -0.31
N LEU A 49 9.45 -2.46 -0.81
CA LEU A 49 10.75 -2.65 -0.15
C LEU A 49 11.57 -1.36 -0.18
N HIS A 50 11.64 -0.72 -1.35
CA HIS A 50 12.38 0.52 -1.52
C HIS A 50 11.74 1.68 -0.74
N ALA A 51 10.42 1.81 -0.77
CA ALA A 51 9.69 2.81 -0.02
C ALA A 51 9.85 2.61 1.49
N GLY A 52 9.84 1.37 1.98
CA GLY A 52 10.13 1.05 3.38
C GLY A 52 11.51 1.55 3.82
N LYS A 53 12.54 1.27 3.01
CA LYS A 53 13.92 1.73 3.28
C LYS A 53 14.03 3.25 3.23
N LEU A 54 13.38 3.90 2.26
CA LEU A 54 13.32 5.36 2.14
C LEU A 54 12.65 6.01 3.35
N LEU A 55 11.55 5.43 3.84
CA LEU A 55 10.84 5.89 5.03
C LEU A 55 11.72 5.79 6.28
N LYS A 56 12.47 4.70 6.44
CA LYS A 56 13.43 4.57 7.56
C LYS A 56 14.52 5.62 7.53
N GLU A 57 15.08 5.89 6.35
CA GLU A 57 16.24 6.76 6.22
C GLU A 57 15.86 8.24 6.36
N PHE A 58 14.75 8.66 5.75
CA PHE A 58 14.39 10.08 5.62
C PHE A 58 13.28 10.53 6.56
N PHE A 59 12.41 9.64 7.02
CA PHE A 59 11.21 10.02 7.78
C PHE A 59 11.25 9.54 9.22
N GLU A 60 11.48 8.25 9.48
CA GLU A 60 11.41 7.68 10.83
C GLU A 60 12.39 8.37 11.80
N ASN A 61 11.86 9.01 12.85
CA ASN A 61 12.64 9.79 13.81
C ASN A 61 13.41 10.97 13.18
N LYS A 62 12.94 11.49 12.04
CA LYS A 62 13.53 12.63 11.33
C LYS A 62 12.56 13.80 11.21
N PRO A 63 13.04 15.06 11.09
CA PRO A 63 12.18 16.23 10.89
C PRO A 63 11.25 16.13 9.66
N LEU A 64 11.66 15.40 8.62
CA LEU A 64 10.85 15.24 7.41
C LEU A 64 9.53 14.48 7.67
N GLN A 65 9.42 13.70 8.74
CA GLN A 65 8.16 13.04 9.14
C GLN A 65 7.01 14.03 9.30
N GLN A 66 7.30 15.24 9.77
CA GLN A 66 6.31 16.32 9.91
C GLN A 66 5.77 16.83 8.57
N ARG A 67 6.33 16.36 7.44
CA ARG A 67 5.88 16.64 6.08
C ARG A 67 5.21 15.44 5.43
N LEU A 68 5.22 14.27 6.05
CA LEU A 68 4.57 13.08 5.50
C LEU A 68 3.05 13.19 5.69
N ILE A 69 2.31 13.20 4.59
CA ILE A 69 0.85 13.06 4.62
C ILE A 69 0.55 11.59 4.90
N CYS A 70 0.97 10.69 4.02
CA CYS A 70 0.78 9.26 4.18
C CYS A 70 1.73 8.50 3.24
N ALA A 71 2.15 7.31 3.67
CA ALA A 71 2.83 6.35 2.81
C ALA A 71 1.91 5.19 2.43
N TYR A 72 1.53 5.11 1.15
CA TYR A 72 0.76 4.02 0.54
C TYR A 72 1.76 2.96 0.02
N ILE A 73 2.17 2.04 0.89
CA ILE A 73 3.19 1.03 0.59
C ILE A 73 2.55 -0.35 0.44
N ILE A 74 2.07 -0.63 -0.78
CA ILE A 74 1.08 -1.69 -1.07
C ILE A 74 1.70 -2.87 -1.83
N GLY A 75 1.13 -4.07 -1.72
CA GLY A 75 1.49 -5.24 -2.52
C GLY A 75 2.65 -6.08 -1.97
N LEU A 76 3.24 -5.72 -0.84
CA LEU A 76 4.15 -6.59 -0.06
C LEU A 76 3.87 -6.39 1.43
N PRO A 77 4.17 -7.39 2.28
CA PRO A 77 3.94 -7.26 3.71
C PRO A 77 4.85 -6.19 4.30
N VAL A 78 4.29 -5.36 5.18
CA VAL A 78 5.03 -4.49 6.08
C VAL A 78 4.80 -5.03 7.48
N PHE A 79 5.80 -5.73 8.02
CA PHE A 79 5.69 -6.38 9.32
C PHE A 79 5.62 -5.37 10.46
N THR A 80 4.93 -5.73 11.55
CA THR A 80 4.70 -4.86 12.72
C THR A 80 5.98 -4.39 13.39
N ASP A 81 7.08 -5.12 13.23
CA ASP A 81 8.41 -4.83 13.77
C ASP A 81 9.31 -4.11 12.76
N TYR A 82 8.82 -3.81 11.55
CA TYR A 82 9.63 -3.17 10.52
C TYR A 82 10.02 -1.74 10.93
N PHE A 83 9.05 -0.93 11.34
CA PHE A 83 9.26 0.44 11.82
C PHE A 83 9.28 0.47 13.35
N GLN A 84 10.17 1.27 13.93
CA GLN A 84 10.28 1.46 15.38
C GLN A 84 9.27 2.51 15.89
N THR A 85 9.08 3.60 15.14
CA THR A 85 8.24 4.74 15.59
C THR A 85 7.24 5.19 14.54
N LEU A 86 7.48 4.96 13.26
CA LEU A 86 6.48 5.24 12.24
C LEU A 86 5.32 4.25 12.38
N GLN A 87 4.11 4.75 12.67
CA GLN A 87 2.93 3.94 12.96
C GLN A 87 2.01 3.79 11.74
N PRO A 88 1.22 2.70 11.67
CA PRO A 88 0.16 2.59 10.68
C PRO A 88 -0.92 3.64 10.91
N CYS A 89 -1.59 4.06 9.85
CA CYS A 89 -2.66 5.04 9.95
C CYS A 89 -3.87 4.46 10.69
N LYS A 90 -4.35 5.19 11.71
CA LYS A 90 -5.51 4.78 12.52
C LYS A 90 -6.86 4.89 11.80
N ASP A 91 -6.98 5.85 10.89
CA ASP A 91 -8.21 6.16 10.15
C ASP A 91 -7.91 6.88 8.83
N SER A 92 -8.98 7.29 8.13
CA SER A 92 -8.94 7.94 6.82
C SER A 92 -8.33 9.36 6.84
N THR A 93 -8.26 10.00 8.00
CA THR A 93 -7.80 11.39 8.18
C THR A 93 -6.42 11.50 8.81
N ALA A 94 -5.91 10.41 9.40
CA ALA A 94 -4.60 10.37 10.02
C ALA A 94 -3.48 10.78 9.04
N THR A 95 -2.43 11.41 9.55
CA THR A 95 -1.28 11.83 8.75
C THR A 95 0.03 11.45 9.43
N GLY A 96 1.15 11.49 8.71
CA GLY A 96 2.46 11.13 9.28
C GLY A 96 2.61 9.63 9.56
N CYS A 97 1.85 8.81 8.83
CA CYS A 97 1.68 7.37 9.04
C CYS A 97 1.74 6.62 7.71
N PHE A 98 1.69 5.29 7.75
CA PHE A 98 1.67 4.44 6.56
C PHE A 98 0.43 3.53 6.51
N ILE A 99 0.11 3.04 5.31
CA ILE A 99 -0.87 1.99 5.07
C ILE A 99 -0.29 0.97 4.08
N GLY A 100 -0.78 -0.25 4.16
CA GLY A 100 -0.36 -1.34 3.27
C GLY A 100 -1.37 -2.47 3.30
N TRP A 101 -1.44 -3.21 2.20
CA TRP A 101 -2.21 -4.45 2.07
C TRP A 101 -1.70 -5.23 0.86
N ARG A 102 -2.17 -6.47 0.72
CA ARG A 102 -2.01 -7.32 -0.47
C ARG A 102 -3.25 -8.19 -0.59
N THR A 103 -3.80 -8.27 -1.80
CA THR A 103 -5.14 -8.83 -2.01
C THR A 103 -5.14 -10.28 -2.46
N PHE A 104 -6.00 -11.07 -1.82
CA PHE A 104 -6.28 -12.46 -2.18
C PHE A 104 -7.78 -12.72 -2.16
N GLU A 105 -8.22 -13.71 -2.94
CA GLU A 105 -9.59 -14.20 -2.88
C GLU A 105 -9.90 -14.71 -1.47
N GLU A 106 -11.08 -14.37 -0.97
CA GLU A 106 -11.58 -14.88 0.30
C GLU A 106 -11.50 -16.41 0.39
N GLY A 107 -11.05 -16.90 1.55
CA GLY A 107 -10.80 -18.33 1.77
C GLY A 107 -9.50 -18.86 1.14
N TYR A 108 -8.68 -18.00 0.52
CA TYR A 108 -7.37 -18.38 0.00
C TYR A 108 -6.23 -17.62 0.70
N VAL A 109 -5.27 -18.36 1.24
CA VAL A 109 -4.01 -17.84 1.75
C VAL A 109 -2.88 -18.67 1.11
N PRO A 110 -1.95 -18.05 0.37
CA PRO A 110 -0.88 -18.80 -0.27
C PRO A 110 0.14 -19.30 0.76
N GLU A 111 0.82 -20.41 0.44
CA GLU A 111 1.77 -21.07 1.35
C GLU A 111 2.88 -20.15 1.87
N PHE A 112 3.41 -19.24 1.03
CA PHE A 112 4.44 -18.30 1.48
C PHE A 112 3.94 -17.33 2.56
N VAL A 113 2.64 -17.00 2.60
CA VAL A 113 2.04 -16.19 3.66
C VAL A 113 1.86 -17.04 4.92
N LEU A 114 1.44 -18.30 4.79
CA LEU A 114 1.32 -19.23 5.92
C LEU A 114 2.67 -19.45 6.62
N ASN A 115 3.77 -19.34 5.88
CA ASN A 115 5.14 -19.47 6.41
C ASN A 115 5.70 -18.17 7.02
N GLU A 116 4.96 -17.05 6.98
CA GLU A 116 5.38 -15.81 7.65
C GLU A 116 5.23 -15.94 9.16
N LYS A 117 6.29 -15.59 9.89
CA LYS A 117 6.32 -15.67 11.35
C LYS A 117 5.87 -14.39 12.05
N GLN A 118 5.89 -13.28 11.32
CA GLN A 118 5.58 -11.95 11.83
C GLN A 118 4.23 -11.49 11.29
N LYS A 119 3.50 -10.72 12.10
CA LYS A 119 2.26 -10.09 11.66
C LYS A 119 2.56 -8.94 10.71
N ALA A 120 1.81 -8.86 9.62
CA ALA A 120 1.84 -7.73 8.70
C ALA A 120 0.77 -6.71 9.07
N ILE A 121 1.06 -5.43 8.84
CA ILE A 121 0.05 -4.39 8.85
C ILE A 121 -0.82 -4.55 7.60
N VAL A 122 -2.14 -4.67 7.82
CA VAL A 122 -3.13 -4.74 6.75
C VAL A 122 -4.19 -3.68 7.00
N THR A 123 -4.24 -2.68 6.13
CA THR A 123 -5.29 -1.66 6.11
C THR A 123 -6.41 -2.10 5.18
N ASN A 124 -7.65 -2.06 5.65
CA ASN A 124 -8.82 -2.25 4.79
C ASN A 124 -9.13 -0.94 4.05
N PRO A 125 -9.00 -0.86 2.71
CA PRO A 125 -9.20 0.40 1.95
C PRO A 125 -10.67 0.84 1.89
N LEU A 126 -11.61 0.00 2.33
CA LEU A 126 -13.02 0.35 2.43
C LEU A 126 -13.35 1.14 3.70
N THR A 127 -12.57 0.94 4.76
CA THR A 127 -12.78 1.58 6.08
C THR A 127 -11.61 2.47 6.53
N TRP A 128 -10.43 2.29 5.92
CA TRP A 128 -9.16 2.92 6.31
C TRP A 128 -8.67 2.57 7.71
N THR A 129 -9.14 1.44 8.26
CA THR A 129 -8.75 0.93 9.58
C THR A 129 -8.04 -0.41 9.46
N LEU A 130 -7.50 -0.88 10.58
CA LEU A 130 -6.92 -2.22 10.73
C LEU A 130 -7.93 -3.24 11.27
N SER A 131 -9.23 -2.89 11.25
CA SER A 131 -10.27 -3.76 11.79
C SER A 131 -10.37 -5.07 10.98
N VAL A 132 -10.57 -6.17 11.70
CA VAL A 132 -10.82 -7.50 11.13
C VAL A 132 -12.28 -7.73 10.76
N GLU A 133 -13.16 -6.77 11.06
CA GLU A 133 -14.57 -6.84 10.69
C GLU A 133 -14.74 -6.79 9.16
N PRO A 134 -15.63 -7.61 8.59
CA PRO A 134 -15.96 -7.53 7.17
C PRO A 134 -16.49 -6.15 6.79
N ALA A 135 -15.96 -5.57 5.71
CA ALA A 135 -16.45 -4.34 5.11
C ALA A 135 -17.22 -4.65 3.83
N ALA A 136 -18.50 -4.30 3.79
CA ALA A 136 -19.40 -4.59 2.69
C ALA A 136 -19.02 -3.86 1.38
N SER A 137 -19.49 -4.39 0.24
CA SER A 137 -19.12 -3.90 -1.08
C SER A 137 -19.69 -2.51 -1.41
N ASP A 138 -20.76 -2.07 -0.75
CA ASP A 138 -21.30 -0.70 -0.87
C ASP A 138 -20.32 0.40 -0.42
N LEU A 139 -19.34 0.04 0.42
CA LEU A 139 -18.22 0.90 0.80
C LEU A 139 -17.16 1.03 -0.33
N ASN A 140 -17.19 0.15 -1.33
CA ASN A 140 -16.32 0.26 -2.50
C ASN A 140 -16.86 1.31 -3.47
N LYS A 141 -16.24 2.49 -3.45
CA LYS A 141 -16.61 3.66 -4.25
C LYS A 141 -16.31 3.49 -5.73
N GLY A 142 -15.57 2.44 -6.10
CA GLY A 142 -15.28 2.13 -7.48
C GLY A 142 -13.92 1.51 -7.67
N GLY A 143 -13.90 0.30 -8.22
CA GLY A 143 -12.71 -0.28 -8.81
C GLY A 143 -12.64 -0.02 -10.32
N ILE A 144 -11.51 -0.33 -10.93
CA ILE A 144 -11.29 -0.25 -12.38
C ILE A 144 -10.65 -1.54 -12.89
N LEU A 145 -11.00 -1.95 -14.10
CA LEU A 145 -10.37 -3.10 -14.75
C LEU A 145 -9.14 -2.67 -15.58
N LYS A 146 -8.53 -3.61 -16.30
CA LYS A 146 -7.26 -3.40 -17.03
C LYS A 146 -7.30 -2.30 -18.08
N ASP A 147 -8.48 -1.99 -18.63
CA ASP A 147 -8.62 -1.00 -19.70
C ASP A 147 -8.79 0.43 -19.19
N PHE A 148 -8.88 0.63 -17.86
CA PHE A 148 -9.05 1.95 -17.21
C PHE A 148 -10.23 2.79 -17.77
N ASN A 149 -11.19 2.15 -18.45
CA ASN A 149 -12.26 2.81 -19.19
C ASN A 149 -13.54 3.01 -18.38
N LYS A 150 -13.70 2.29 -17.27
CA LYS A 150 -14.93 2.29 -16.48
C LYS A 150 -14.66 2.08 -15.01
N VAL A 151 -15.25 2.95 -14.19
CA VAL A 151 -15.37 2.77 -12.74
C VAL A 151 -16.54 1.85 -12.43
N ILE A 152 -16.31 0.84 -11.59
CA ILE A 152 -17.29 -0.15 -11.18
C ILE A 152 -17.48 -0.06 -9.65
N PRO A 153 -18.51 0.64 -9.16
CA PRO A 153 -18.88 0.64 -7.75
C PRO A 153 -19.21 -0.77 -7.27
N GLY A 154 -18.97 -1.07 -6.00
CA GLY A 154 -19.32 -2.38 -5.44
C GLY A 154 -18.50 -3.55 -5.97
N LEU A 155 -17.35 -3.30 -6.61
CA LEU A 155 -16.56 -4.34 -7.27
C LEU A 155 -16.13 -5.45 -6.31
N VAL A 156 -15.70 -5.07 -5.10
CA VAL A 156 -15.31 -5.99 -4.03
C VAL A 156 -15.75 -5.49 -2.64
N HIS A 157 -16.14 -6.41 -1.77
CA HIS A 157 -16.06 -6.29 -0.32
C HIS A 157 -14.68 -6.71 0.16
N ALA A 158 -14.32 -6.37 1.40
CA ALA A 158 -12.98 -6.65 1.91
C ALA A 158 -12.96 -6.94 3.40
N GLN A 159 -12.08 -7.84 3.84
CA GLN A 159 -11.84 -8.16 5.24
C GLN A 159 -10.34 -8.33 5.49
N VAL A 160 -9.84 -7.76 6.58
CA VAL A 160 -8.48 -8.08 7.05
C VAL A 160 -8.50 -9.51 7.59
N HIS A 161 -7.66 -10.37 7.01
CA HIS A 161 -7.50 -11.75 7.45
C HIS A 161 -6.02 -12.05 7.64
N GLU A 162 -5.58 -12.12 8.90
CA GLU A 162 -4.17 -12.29 9.26
C GLU A 162 -3.27 -11.29 8.51
N ASN A 163 -2.31 -11.78 7.72
CA ASN A 163 -1.34 -10.98 6.98
C ASN A 163 -1.81 -10.58 5.56
N VAL A 164 -3.09 -10.74 5.23
CA VAL A 164 -3.64 -10.44 3.91
C VAL A 164 -4.95 -9.68 3.98
N LEU A 165 -5.31 -9.03 2.88
CA LEU A 165 -6.65 -8.49 2.67
C LEU A 165 -7.43 -9.47 1.80
N TRP A 166 -8.42 -10.13 2.39
CA TRP A 166 -9.38 -10.92 1.64
C TRP A 166 -10.38 -10.03 0.94
N VAL A 167 -10.70 -10.39 -0.30
CA VAL A 167 -11.76 -9.79 -1.10
C VAL A 167 -12.52 -10.89 -1.81
N ASN A 168 -13.81 -10.68 -2.10
CA ASN A 168 -14.50 -11.60 -3.00
C ASN A 168 -13.89 -11.58 -4.39
N LYS A 169 -14.22 -12.61 -5.17
CA LYS A 169 -14.06 -12.58 -6.62
C LYS A 169 -14.68 -11.30 -7.21
N PRO A 170 -13.91 -10.42 -7.87
CA PRO A 170 -14.41 -9.15 -8.38
C PRO A 170 -15.67 -9.32 -9.25
N GLN A 171 -16.69 -8.51 -8.97
CA GLN A 171 -18.00 -8.61 -9.63
C GLN A 171 -18.06 -7.71 -10.88
N PHE A 172 -17.84 -8.32 -12.04
CA PHE A 172 -17.95 -7.65 -13.34
C PHE A 172 -18.38 -8.64 -14.43
N PHE A 173 -18.86 -8.12 -15.57
CA PHE A 173 -19.26 -8.95 -16.70
C PHE A 173 -18.08 -9.81 -17.21
N GLY A 174 -18.24 -11.14 -17.22
CA GLY A 174 -17.19 -12.06 -17.63
C GLY A 174 -16.21 -12.48 -16.52
N ASN A 175 -16.49 -12.14 -15.26
CA ASN A 175 -15.65 -12.57 -14.12
C ASN A 175 -15.49 -14.09 -14.01
N VAL A 176 -16.35 -14.90 -14.64
CA VAL A 176 -16.20 -16.36 -14.74
C VAL A 176 -14.83 -16.78 -15.29
N LEU A 177 -14.22 -15.98 -16.15
CA LEU A 177 -12.88 -16.23 -16.72
C LEU A 177 -11.73 -15.89 -15.76
N LEU A 178 -12.01 -15.17 -14.66
CA LEU A 178 -11.02 -14.86 -13.63
C LEU A 178 -10.89 -16.07 -12.69
N THR A 179 -9.84 -16.87 -12.89
CA THR A 179 -9.56 -18.09 -12.09
C THR A 179 -8.44 -17.91 -11.07
N MET A 180 -7.69 -16.80 -11.17
CA MET A 180 -6.60 -16.49 -10.23
C MET A 180 -7.16 -16.06 -8.86
N LYS A 181 -6.53 -16.54 -7.79
CA LYS A 181 -6.88 -16.21 -6.40
C LYS A 181 -5.96 -15.16 -5.76
N ASN A 182 -4.88 -14.82 -6.45
CA ASN A 182 -3.96 -13.77 -6.04
C ASN A 182 -4.28 -12.52 -6.87
N TYR A 183 -4.76 -11.46 -6.22
CA TYR A 183 -5.17 -10.23 -6.88
C TYR A 183 -4.11 -9.12 -6.79
N HIS A 184 -2.88 -9.45 -6.42
CA HIS A 184 -1.73 -8.53 -6.29
C HIS A 184 -1.58 -7.51 -7.43
N ILE A 185 -1.74 -7.92 -8.69
CA ILE A 185 -1.66 -7.00 -9.84
C ILE A 185 -2.74 -5.91 -9.83
N ALA A 186 -3.82 -6.10 -9.07
CA ALA A 186 -4.98 -5.25 -8.98
C ALA A 186 -5.12 -4.55 -7.62
N ASP A 187 -4.12 -4.59 -6.73
CA ASP A 187 -4.24 -4.02 -5.37
C ASP A 187 -4.71 -2.55 -5.36
N TYR A 188 -4.27 -1.74 -6.32
CA TYR A 188 -4.76 -0.37 -6.51
C TYR A 188 -6.10 -0.33 -7.27
N ASN A 189 -6.23 -1.15 -8.31
CA ASN A 189 -7.38 -1.19 -9.20
C ASN A 189 -8.69 -1.52 -8.48
N LEU A 190 -8.65 -2.46 -7.52
CA LEU A 190 -9.83 -2.89 -6.77
C LEU A 190 -10.45 -1.78 -5.91
N PHE A 191 -9.65 -0.78 -5.52
CA PHE A 191 -10.03 0.29 -4.59
C PHE A 191 -9.75 1.69 -5.16
N TYR A 192 -9.73 1.81 -6.49
CA TYR A 192 -9.25 3.00 -7.20
C TYR A 192 -9.89 4.32 -6.71
N MET A 193 -11.22 4.36 -6.61
CA MET A 193 -11.93 5.55 -6.15
C MET A 193 -11.76 5.78 -4.65
N ASN A 194 -11.79 4.71 -3.84
CA ASN A 194 -11.50 4.80 -2.40
C ASN A 194 -10.14 5.48 -2.17
N ILE A 195 -9.08 5.03 -2.85
CA ILE A 195 -7.73 5.61 -2.73
C ILE A 195 -7.71 7.07 -3.15
N ARG A 196 -8.33 7.42 -4.28
CA ARG A 196 -8.40 8.81 -4.75
C ARG A 196 -9.07 9.75 -3.75
N GLU A 197 -10.20 9.32 -3.20
CA GLU A 197 -10.92 10.08 -2.16
C GLU A 197 -10.09 10.19 -0.88
N ASN A 198 -9.39 9.13 -0.48
CA ASN A 198 -8.56 9.14 0.71
C ASN A 198 -7.33 10.04 0.58
N VAL A 199 -6.66 10.05 -0.58
CA VAL A 199 -5.56 10.98 -0.85
C VAL A 199 -6.03 12.43 -0.67
N ALA A 200 -7.17 12.80 -1.26
CA ALA A 200 -7.74 14.13 -1.08
C ALA A 200 -8.09 14.41 0.40
N THR A 201 -8.67 13.44 1.09
CA THR A 201 -9.04 13.53 2.52
C THR A 201 -7.80 13.79 3.38
N ARG A 202 -6.72 13.03 3.21
CA ARG A 202 -5.49 13.16 3.99
C ARG A 202 -4.73 14.45 3.66
N VAL A 203 -4.70 14.87 2.39
CA VAL A 203 -4.15 16.18 2.00
C VAL A 203 -4.90 17.30 2.73
N ASN A 204 -6.23 17.28 2.70
CA ASN A 204 -7.05 18.28 3.38
C ASN A 204 -6.87 18.26 4.91
N SER A 205 -6.82 17.07 5.52
CA SER A 205 -6.56 16.89 6.95
C SER A 205 -5.20 17.49 7.33
N PHE A 206 -4.15 17.16 6.57
CA PHE A 206 -2.80 17.68 6.78
C PHE A 206 -2.75 19.21 6.70
N LEU A 207 -3.37 19.81 5.68
CA LEU A 207 -3.35 21.26 5.47
C LEU A 207 -4.17 22.01 6.54
N LYS A 208 -5.23 21.41 7.09
CA LYS A 208 -5.99 21.98 8.21
C LYS A 208 -5.18 22.00 9.50
N ASN A 209 -4.46 20.93 9.79
CA ASN A 209 -3.66 20.80 11.03
C ASN A 209 -2.35 21.60 11.02
N ARG A 210 -1.96 22.17 9.87
CA ARG A 210 -0.78 23.05 9.73
C ARG A 210 -1.07 24.53 9.93
N LYS A 211 -2.35 24.93 9.96
CA LYS A 211 -2.76 26.30 10.30
C LYS A 211 -2.75 26.49 11.81
#